data_AF-A0A948WFK1-F1
#
_entry.id   AF-A0A948WFK1-F1
#
_cell.length_a   1.000
_cell.length_b   1.000
_cell.length_c   1.000
_cell.angle_alpha   90.00
_cell.angle_beta   90.00
_cell.angle_gamma   90.00
#
_symmetry.space_group_name_H-M   'P 1'
#
loop_
_entity.id
_entity.type
_entity.pdbx_description
1 polymer ?
#
loop_
_entity_poly.entity_id
_entity_poly.type
_entity_poly.pdbx_seq_one_letter_code
_entity_poly.pdbx_strand_id
1 'polypeptide(L)'
;MNSIYTDTEKALLCDYFNIQRPTALQQLNLYKNDHVTVLLDDQELPEIELASAVGQIALNGHCSDNSFLKKGVTAPRKNGDHEVLIPRLLFTIRWPDSFMDDAWTESYYITFFPGFDRYVVTASQSPNETFDLDEVAIGWRYAGEPRLKIAEDIITQSWQELHGKLSGGAWQSVEKSGLVSMNEACMWRNHVWRFLLN
;
A
#
# COMPACT_ATOMS: atom_id res chain seq x y z
N MET A 1 -5.95 1.90 28.29
CA MET A 1 -6.45 2.00 26.90
C MET A 1 -5.57 1.11 26.05
N ASN A 2 -6.13 0.12 25.37
CA ASN A 2 -5.35 -0.69 24.43
C ASN A 2 -4.90 0.21 23.28
N SER A 3 -3.61 0.16 22.96
CA SER A 3 -3.00 0.93 21.88
C SER A 3 -3.53 0.43 20.54
N ILE A 4 -3.89 1.33 19.62
CA ILE A 4 -4.39 1.01 18.26
C ILE A 4 -3.36 0.19 17.45
N TYR A 5 -2.09 0.38 17.77
CA TYR A 5 -0.96 -0.27 17.10
C TYR A 5 -0.09 -1.00 18.11
N THR A 6 0.50 -2.12 17.69
CA THR A 6 1.62 -2.74 18.41
C THR A 6 2.85 -1.83 18.35
N ASP A 7 3.84 -2.06 19.23
CA ASP A 7 5.07 -1.27 19.22
C ASP A 7 5.88 -1.45 17.92
N THR A 8 5.85 -2.66 17.33
CA THR A 8 6.40 -2.94 16.00
C THR A 8 5.70 -2.14 14.91
N GLU A 9 4.36 -2.13 14.89
CA GLU A 9 3.59 -1.36 13.91
C GLU A 9 3.84 0.14 14.04
N LYS A 10 3.91 0.66 15.27
CA LYS A 10 4.23 2.08 15.48
C LYS A 10 5.60 2.43 14.93
N ALA A 11 6.60 1.59 15.16
CA ALA A 11 7.95 1.82 14.67
C ALA A 11 7.99 1.80 13.13
N LEU A 12 7.37 0.80 12.49
CA LEU A 12 7.22 0.74 11.02
C LEU A 12 6.53 1.99 10.46
N LEU A 13 5.43 2.42 11.09
CA LEU A 13 4.71 3.62 10.67
C LEU A 13 5.52 4.89 10.88
N CYS A 14 6.30 5.00 11.97
CA CYS A 14 7.19 6.13 12.17
C CYS A 14 8.22 6.23 11.05
N ASP A 15 8.85 5.11 10.69
CA ASP A 15 9.85 5.06 9.63
C ASP A 15 9.21 5.42 8.28
N TYR A 16 8.08 4.81 7.93
CA TYR A 16 7.39 5.06 6.66
C TYR A 16 6.89 6.51 6.53
N PHE A 17 6.45 7.11 7.64
CA PHE A 17 6.05 8.52 7.67
C PHE A 17 7.22 9.50 7.85
N ASN A 18 8.46 9.01 7.91
CA ASN A 18 9.67 9.81 8.15
C ASN A 18 9.54 10.69 9.40
N ILE A 19 9.00 10.14 10.49
CA ILE A 19 8.89 10.83 11.78
C ILE A 19 9.75 10.14 12.84
N GLN A 20 10.23 10.92 13.80
CA GLN A 20 11.07 10.39 14.86
C GLN A 20 10.29 9.40 15.72
N ARG A 21 10.84 8.18 15.88
CA ARG A 21 10.30 7.18 16.80
C ARG A 21 10.29 7.72 18.25
N PRO A 22 9.22 7.44 19.03
CA PRO A 22 9.21 7.67 20.47
C PRO A 22 10.42 7.01 21.15
N THR A 23 10.95 7.60 22.22
CA THR A 23 12.16 7.10 22.92
C THR A 23 12.09 5.62 23.27
N ALA A 24 10.93 5.14 23.69
CA ALA A 24 10.71 3.73 24.03
C ALA A 24 10.89 2.77 22.83
N LEU A 25 10.78 3.26 21.60
CA LEU A 25 10.86 2.48 20.35
C LEU A 25 12.15 2.71 19.56
N GLN A 26 13.02 3.62 20.01
CA GLN A 26 14.28 3.92 19.30
C GLN A 26 15.23 2.73 19.26
N GLN A 27 15.21 1.89 20.30
CA GLN A 27 16.04 0.68 20.39
C GLN A 27 15.33 -0.56 19.83
N LEU A 28 14.09 -0.43 19.35
CA LEU A 28 13.36 -1.56 18.78
C LEU A 28 14.02 -1.95 17.46
N ASN A 29 14.67 -3.10 17.47
CA ASN A 29 15.25 -3.68 16.28
C ASN A 29 14.16 -4.39 15.47
N LEU A 30 13.69 -3.72 14.41
CA LEU A 30 12.72 -4.27 13.46
C LEU A 30 13.28 -5.46 12.65
N TYR A 31 14.60 -5.66 12.71
CA TYR A 31 15.38 -6.60 11.90
C TYR A 31 15.85 -7.84 12.68
N LYS A 32 15.60 -7.92 14.01
CA LYS A 32 16.11 -9.01 14.86
C LYS A 32 15.09 -9.74 15.73
N ASN A 33 13.78 -9.53 15.52
CA ASN A 33 12.76 -10.24 16.30
C ASN A 33 12.11 -11.37 15.50
N ASP A 34 11.93 -12.52 16.15
CA ASP A 34 11.34 -13.79 15.68
C ASP A 34 9.89 -13.71 15.14
N HIS A 35 9.37 -12.50 14.95
CA HIS A 35 8.00 -12.22 14.49
C HIS A 35 7.94 -11.32 13.24
N VAL A 36 9.05 -10.69 12.86
CA VAL A 36 9.23 -10.01 11.58
C VAL A 36 10.55 -10.54 11.03
N THR A 37 10.49 -11.69 10.36
CA THR A 37 11.66 -12.30 9.71
C THR A 37 11.93 -11.61 8.38
N VAL A 38 12.19 -10.30 8.42
CA VAL A 38 12.84 -9.67 7.28
C VAL A 38 14.24 -10.26 7.23
N LEU A 39 14.52 -11.10 6.23
CA LEU A 39 15.85 -11.63 5.98
C LEU A 39 16.70 -10.52 5.36
N LEU A 40 17.06 -9.53 6.16
CA LEU A 40 18.02 -8.51 5.75
C LEU A 40 19.11 -8.37 6.79
N ASP A 41 20.32 -8.43 6.27
CA ASP A 41 21.57 -8.39 6.97
C ASP A 41 21.79 -6.99 7.56
N ASP A 42 21.44 -6.78 8.84
CA ASP A 42 21.77 -5.63 9.72
C ASP A 42 21.73 -4.19 9.10
N GLN A 43 21.01 -3.95 8.01
CA GLN A 43 20.85 -2.66 7.33
C GLN A 43 19.36 -2.32 7.13
N GLU A 44 19.07 -1.03 6.98
CA GLU A 44 17.73 -0.43 6.82
C GLU A 44 16.79 -1.27 5.93
N LEU A 45 15.48 -1.28 6.24
CA LEU A 45 14.47 -1.95 5.41
C LEU A 45 14.50 -1.26 4.03
N PRO A 46 14.71 -2.00 2.93
CA PRO A 46 14.47 -1.53 1.60
C PRO A 46 13.10 -0.90 1.58
N GLU A 47 13.00 0.27 0.95
CA GLU A 47 11.79 1.07 0.89
C GLU A 47 10.55 0.24 0.50
N ILE A 48 10.75 -0.74 -0.40
CA ILE A 48 9.70 -1.63 -0.87
C ILE A 48 9.17 -2.60 0.21
N GLU A 49 10.03 -3.09 1.10
CA GLU A 49 9.62 -3.98 2.20
C GLU A 49 8.90 -3.20 3.30
N LEU A 50 9.38 -1.99 3.61
CA LEU A 50 8.71 -1.10 4.54
C LEU A 50 7.32 -0.69 4.00
N ALA A 51 7.23 -0.35 2.72
CA ALA A 51 5.97 -0.05 2.04
C ALA A 51 5.01 -1.25 2.05
N SER A 52 5.52 -2.47 1.87
CA SER A 52 4.67 -3.67 1.96
C SER A 52 4.19 -3.93 3.38
N ALA A 53 5.06 -3.80 4.39
CA ALA A 53 4.68 -3.94 5.80
C ALA A 53 3.52 -2.99 6.15
N VAL A 54 3.62 -1.72 5.71
CA VAL A 54 2.57 -0.73 5.92
C VAL A 54 1.32 -1.05 5.09
N GLY A 55 1.46 -1.59 3.88
CA GLY A 55 0.36 -2.08 3.05
C GLY A 55 -0.49 -3.12 3.79
N GLN A 56 0.17 -4.13 4.38
CA GLN A 56 -0.49 -5.16 5.18
C GLN A 56 -1.19 -4.59 6.42
N ILE A 57 -0.53 -3.66 7.13
CA ILE A 57 -1.11 -2.94 8.28
C ILE A 57 -2.36 -2.15 7.85
N ALA A 58 -2.32 -1.47 6.71
CA ALA A 58 -3.40 -0.63 6.18
C ALA A 58 -4.62 -1.44 5.72
N LEU A 59 -4.38 -2.62 5.14
CA LEU A 59 -5.43 -3.51 4.66
C LEU A 59 -5.93 -4.46 5.74
N ASN A 60 -5.30 -4.50 6.91
CA ASN A 60 -5.72 -5.30 8.06
C ASN A 60 -5.89 -6.80 7.72
N GLY A 61 -5.10 -7.33 6.80
CA GLY A 61 -5.24 -8.71 6.32
C GLY A 61 -6.53 -9.00 5.54
N HIS A 62 -7.25 -7.97 5.05
CA HIS A 62 -8.48 -8.18 4.26
C HIS A 62 -8.26 -8.81 2.88
N CYS A 63 -7.06 -8.66 2.30
CA CYS A 63 -6.78 -9.06 0.92
C CYS A 63 -6.05 -10.40 0.81
N SER A 64 -5.40 -10.88 1.87
CA SER A 64 -4.69 -12.15 1.84
C SER A 64 -5.58 -13.30 2.32
N ASP A 65 -5.88 -14.20 1.39
CA ASP A 65 -6.03 -15.60 1.75
C ASP A 65 -4.69 -15.99 2.42
N ASN A 66 -4.70 -16.29 3.72
CA ASN A 66 -3.50 -16.52 4.55
C ASN A 66 -2.64 -17.74 4.08
N SER A 67 -2.87 -18.26 2.89
CA SER A 67 -2.22 -19.41 2.27
C SER A 67 -0.89 -19.07 1.57
N PHE A 68 -0.63 -17.80 1.25
CA PHE A 68 0.62 -17.35 0.61
C PHE A 68 1.62 -16.68 1.56
N LEU A 69 1.51 -16.97 2.87
CA LEU A 69 2.49 -16.61 3.89
C LEU A 69 3.85 -17.32 3.66
N LYS A 70 4.57 -16.94 2.61
CA LYS A 70 5.98 -17.30 2.39
C LYS A 70 6.85 -16.08 2.66
N LYS A 71 7.50 -16.15 3.82
CA LYS A 71 8.75 -15.50 4.22
C LYS A 71 8.76 -13.97 4.29
N GLY A 72 8.32 -13.47 5.45
CA GLY A 72 9.25 -12.66 6.23
C GLY A 72 8.68 -11.43 6.90
N VAL A 73 7.69 -10.77 6.31
CA VAL A 73 7.11 -9.55 6.89
C VAL A 73 5.66 -9.79 7.18
N THR A 74 5.36 -10.24 8.39
CA THR A 74 4.00 -10.28 8.91
C THR A 74 3.94 -9.44 10.17
N ALA A 75 3.11 -8.41 10.19
CA ALA A 75 2.74 -7.78 11.46
C ALA A 75 1.79 -8.75 12.18
N PRO A 76 2.17 -9.34 13.33
CA PRO A 76 1.29 -10.27 14.02
C PRO A 76 0.05 -9.53 14.52
N ARG A 77 -1.12 -9.80 13.92
CA ARG A 77 -2.41 -9.28 14.40
C ARG A 77 -3.30 -10.44 14.84
N LYS A 78 -3.78 -10.40 16.09
CA LYS A 78 -4.86 -11.28 16.55
C LYS A 78 -6.20 -10.67 16.12
N ASN A 79 -7.02 -11.47 15.44
CA ASN A 79 -8.42 -11.14 15.13
C ASN A 79 -9.15 -10.73 16.42
N GLY A 80 -9.62 -9.48 16.51
CA GLY A 80 -10.53 -9.06 17.58
C GLY A 80 -10.54 -7.57 17.95
N ASP A 81 -9.44 -6.83 17.82
CA ASP A 81 -9.29 -5.60 18.63
C ASP A 81 -9.37 -4.25 17.89
N HIS A 82 -9.53 -4.20 16.56
CA HIS A 82 -9.46 -2.91 15.84
C HIS A 82 -10.48 -2.75 14.70
N GLU A 83 -11.68 -2.28 15.03
CA GLU A 83 -12.61 -1.61 14.09
C GLU A 83 -12.06 -0.27 13.53
N VAL A 84 -10.81 0.07 13.83
CA VAL A 84 -10.27 1.43 13.70
C VAL A 84 -9.59 1.67 12.34
N LEU A 85 -8.97 0.63 11.75
CA LEU A 85 -8.36 0.70 10.42
C LEU A 85 -9.31 0.07 9.41
N ILE A 86 -10.17 0.89 8.80
CA ILE A 86 -11.15 0.43 7.81
C ILE A 86 -10.68 0.81 6.41
N PRO A 87 -10.06 -0.10 5.65
CA PRO A 87 -9.70 0.17 4.27
C PRO A 87 -10.96 0.41 3.45
N ARG A 88 -10.94 1.47 2.64
CA ARG A 88 -12.03 1.80 1.71
C ARG A 88 -11.54 1.59 0.29
N LEU A 89 -12.18 0.69 -0.43
CA LEU A 89 -11.92 0.49 -1.84
C LEU A 89 -12.15 1.80 -2.59
N LEU A 90 -11.16 2.24 -3.33
CA LEU A 90 -11.26 3.36 -4.26
C LEU A 90 -11.81 2.83 -5.59
N PHE A 91 -11.10 1.88 -6.21
CA PHE A 91 -11.48 1.16 -7.43
C PHE A 91 -10.48 0.01 -7.70
N THR A 92 -10.84 -0.88 -8.62
CA THR A 92 -9.98 -1.96 -9.13
C THR A 92 -9.82 -1.80 -10.64
N ILE A 93 -8.59 -1.88 -11.13
CA ILE A 93 -8.24 -1.84 -12.56
C ILE A 93 -7.79 -3.21 -13.06
N ARG A 94 -7.79 -3.38 -14.38
CA ARG A 94 -7.14 -4.48 -15.08
C ARG A 94 -6.02 -3.94 -15.97
N TRP A 95 -4.81 -4.47 -15.79
CA TRP A 95 -3.70 -4.24 -16.70
C TRP A 95 -3.85 -5.11 -17.96
N PRO A 96 -3.40 -4.66 -19.14
CA PRO A 96 -3.52 -5.44 -20.37
C PRO A 96 -2.59 -6.66 -20.36
N ASP A 97 -3.01 -7.77 -20.99
CA ASP A 97 -2.27 -9.05 -21.10
C ASP A 97 -0.85 -8.91 -21.71
N SER A 98 -0.55 -7.78 -22.36
CA SER A 98 0.75 -7.53 -22.97
C SER A 98 1.84 -7.10 -21.98
N PHE A 99 1.52 -6.87 -20.70
CA PHE A 99 2.49 -6.38 -19.71
C PHE A 99 3.25 -7.50 -19.00
N MET A 100 2.58 -8.59 -18.66
CA MET A 100 3.14 -9.87 -18.23
C MET A 100 2.18 -10.93 -18.73
N ASP A 101 2.64 -12.17 -18.89
CA ASP A 101 1.97 -13.25 -19.63
C ASP A 101 0.52 -13.59 -19.19
N ASP A 102 -0.04 -12.92 -18.18
CA ASP A 102 -1.46 -12.89 -17.81
C ASP A 102 -1.93 -11.47 -17.40
N ALA A 103 -3.14 -11.04 -17.79
CA ALA A 103 -3.76 -9.86 -17.20
C ALA A 103 -3.96 -10.03 -15.69
N TRP A 104 -3.38 -9.11 -14.92
CA TRP A 104 -3.63 -9.02 -13.48
C TRP A 104 -4.50 -7.81 -13.14
N THR A 105 -5.25 -7.97 -12.05
CA THR A 105 -6.03 -6.86 -11.49
C THR A 105 -5.27 -6.20 -10.35
N GLU A 106 -5.48 -4.90 -10.20
CA GLU A 106 -4.89 -4.12 -9.13
C GLU A 106 -5.98 -3.28 -8.46
N SER A 107 -6.11 -3.43 -7.15
CA SER A 107 -7.10 -2.76 -6.32
C SER A 107 -6.45 -1.67 -5.47
N TYR A 108 -7.03 -0.49 -5.52
CA TYR A 108 -6.58 0.66 -4.73
C TYR A 108 -7.48 0.86 -3.52
N TYR A 109 -6.87 1.04 -2.34
CA TYR A 109 -7.59 1.34 -1.11
C TYR A 109 -7.02 2.58 -0.45
N ILE A 110 -7.85 3.27 0.32
CA ILE A 110 -7.43 4.34 1.22
C ILE A 110 -7.81 3.99 2.66
N THR A 111 -6.85 4.14 3.57
CA THR A 111 -7.02 3.86 5.00
C THR A 111 -6.56 5.07 5.82
N PHE A 112 -7.36 5.47 6.82
CA PHE A 112 -6.96 6.48 7.80
C PHE A 112 -6.19 5.85 8.95
N PHE A 113 -5.09 6.47 9.36
CA PHE A 113 -4.21 6.05 10.44
C PHE A 113 -4.35 6.99 11.65
N PRO A 114 -5.27 6.71 12.59
CA PRO A 114 -5.48 7.55 13.76
C PRO A 114 -4.25 7.56 14.67
N GLY A 115 -3.96 8.71 15.29
CA GLY A 115 -2.73 8.90 16.07
C GLY A 115 -1.52 9.34 15.23
N PHE A 116 -1.53 9.08 13.91
CA PHE A 116 -0.58 9.67 12.96
C PHE A 116 -1.19 10.80 12.12
N ASP A 117 -2.53 10.87 12.06
CA ASP A 117 -3.28 11.84 11.25
C ASP A 117 -2.87 11.77 9.77
N ARG A 118 -2.91 10.54 9.23
CA ARG A 118 -2.49 10.22 7.88
C ARG A 118 -3.55 9.43 7.14
N TYR A 119 -3.70 9.73 5.86
CA TYR A 119 -4.24 8.78 4.90
C TYR A 119 -3.08 8.06 4.20
N VAL A 120 -3.20 6.74 4.07
CA VAL A 120 -2.31 5.90 3.28
C VAL A 120 -3.13 5.30 2.15
N VAL A 121 -2.55 5.29 0.95
CA VAL A 121 -3.11 4.60 -0.21
C VAL A 121 -2.28 3.35 -0.47
N THR A 122 -2.97 2.23 -0.69
CA THR A 122 -2.33 0.96 -1.04
C THR A 122 -2.72 0.54 -2.44
N ALA A 123 -1.78 -0.08 -3.15
CA ALA A 123 -2.03 -0.89 -4.32
C ALA A 123 -1.93 -2.36 -3.91
N SER A 124 -2.96 -3.13 -4.22
CA SER A 124 -3.00 -4.57 -3.99
C SER A 124 -3.19 -5.30 -5.31
N GLN A 125 -2.24 -6.15 -5.65
CA GLN A 125 -2.25 -6.88 -6.91
C GLN A 125 -2.82 -8.27 -6.69
N SER A 126 -3.47 -8.83 -7.71
CA SER A 126 -3.83 -10.25 -7.68
C SER A 126 -2.53 -11.06 -7.64
N PRO A 127 -2.40 -12.07 -6.76
CA PRO A 127 -1.18 -12.86 -6.69
C PRO A 127 -0.89 -13.45 -8.06
N ASN A 128 0.23 -13.04 -8.65
CA ASN A 128 0.85 -13.71 -9.78
C ASN A 128 2.13 -14.36 -9.27
N GLU A 129 2.61 -15.42 -9.92
CA GLU A 129 3.79 -16.15 -9.45
C GLU A 129 5.10 -15.33 -9.49
N THR A 130 5.05 -14.05 -9.89
CA THR A 130 6.22 -13.23 -10.24
C THR A 130 6.56 -12.14 -9.23
N PHE A 131 5.59 -11.62 -8.46
CA PHE A 131 5.85 -10.61 -7.44
C PHE A 131 5.44 -11.10 -6.05
N ASP A 132 6.43 -11.23 -5.15
CA ASP A 132 6.24 -11.70 -3.76
C ASP A 132 5.57 -10.66 -2.83
N LEU A 133 5.13 -9.50 -3.35
CA LEU A 133 4.56 -8.40 -2.56
C LEU A 133 3.17 -8.01 -3.07
N ASP A 134 2.16 -8.73 -2.57
CA ASP A 134 0.76 -8.59 -3.00
C ASP A 134 0.09 -7.29 -2.52
N GLU A 135 0.60 -6.69 -1.44
CA GLU A 135 0.08 -5.44 -0.89
C GLU A 135 1.20 -4.44 -0.58
N VAL A 136 1.13 -3.26 -1.20
CA VAL A 136 2.13 -2.20 -1.02
C VAL A 136 1.45 -0.86 -0.74
N ALA A 137 1.93 -0.14 0.28
CA ALA A 137 1.59 1.26 0.51
C ALA A 137 2.34 2.15 -0.49
N ILE A 138 1.60 2.72 -1.46
CA ILE A 138 2.17 3.51 -2.55
C ILE A 138 2.31 5.00 -2.22
N GLY A 139 1.82 5.42 -1.05
CA GLY A 139 2.03 6.77 -0.56
C GLY A 139 1.09 7.16 0.57
N TRP A 140 1.35 8.34 1.13
CA TRP A 140 0.58 8.90 2.23
C TRP A 140 0.53 10.44 2.19
N ARG A 141 -0.49 11.01 2.83
CA ARG A 141 -0.62 12.47 3.10
C ARG A 141 -1.28 12.73 4.46
N TYR A 142 -1.11 13.95 4.99
CA TYR A 142 -1.86 14.42 6.17
C TYR A 142 -3.36 14.49 5.87
N ALA A 143 -4.21 14.26 6.87
CA ALA A 143 -5.67 14.31 6.68
C ALA A 143 -6.28 15.73 6.57
N GLY A 144 -5.43 16.76 6.37
CA GLY A 144 -5.87 18.15 6.17
C GLY A 144 -6.54 18.43 4.82
N GLU A 145 -6.47 17.48 3.88
CA GLU A 145 -7.08 17.58 2.56
C GLU A 145 -8.20 16.54 2.35
N PRO A 146 -9.14 16.78 1.42
CA PRO A 146 -10.17 15.79 1.08
C PRO A 146 -9.54 14.46 0.65
N ARG A 147 -9.94 13.36 1.29
CA ARG A 147 -9.37 12.02 1.05
C ARG A 147 -9.33 11.58 -0.42
N LEU A 148 -10.30 11.99 -1.24
CA LEU A 148 -10.31 11.65 -2.67
C LEU A 148 -9.26 12.42 -3.46
N LYS A 149 -8.94 13.66 -3.05
CA LYS A 149 -7.86 14.44 -3.64
C LYS A 149 -6.51 13.82 -3.29
N ILE A 150 -6.33 13.44 -2.03
CA ILE A 150 -5.16 12.67 -1.57
C ILE A 150 -4.98 11.40 -2.39
N ALA A 151 -6.06 10.64 -2.60
CA ALA A 151 -6.03 9.40 -3.38
C ALA A 151 -5.64 9.65 -4.85
N GLU A 152 -6.24 10.65 -5.50
CA GLU A 152 -5.90 11.06 -6.86
C GLU A 152 -4.40 11.37 -6.98
N ASP A 153 -3.89 12.23 -6.11
CA ASP A 153 -2.50 12.69 -6.20
C ASP A 153 -1.50 11.56 -6.00
N ILE A 154 -1.74 10.67 -5.01
CA ILE A 154 -0.86 9.53 -4.76
C ILE A 154 -0.90 8.52 -5.91
N ILE A 155 -2.09 8.15 -6.39
CA ILE A 155 -2.24 7.13 -7.43
C ILE A 155 -1.68 7.64 -8.76
N THR A 156 -1.96 8.88 -9.13
CA THR A 156 -1.44 9.46 -10.38
C THR A 156 0.08 9.62 -10.34
N GLN A 157 0.67 10.00 -9.20
CA GLN A 157 2.12 10.01 -9.01
C GLN A 157 2.71 8.60 -9.20
N SER A 158 2.13 7.58 -8.55
CA SER A 158 2.59 6.18 -8.69
C SER A 158 2.51 5.70 -10.14
N TRP A 159 1.43 6.02 -10.86
CA TRP A 159 1.28 5.71 -12.27
C TRP A 159 2.29 6.42 -13.16
N GLN A 160 2.66 7.67 -12.87
CA GLN A 160 3.71 8.39 -13.60
C GLN A 160 5.08 7.72 -13.43
N GLU A 161 5.40 7.27 -12.22
CA GLU A 161 6.63 6.54 -11.93
C GLU A 161 6.67 5.18 -12.64
N LEU A 162 5.54 4.45 -12.67
CA LEU A 162 5.40 3.20 -13.41
C LEU A 162 5.53 3.42 -14.93
N HIS A 163 4.88 4.45 -15.47
CA HIS A 163 4.96 4.80 -16.89
C HIS A 163 6.40 5.16 -17.31
N GLY A 164 7.17 5.83 -16.45
CA GLY A 164 8.59 6.10 -16.73
C GLY A 164 9.47 4.84 -16.77
N LYS A 165 9.04 3.75 -16.13
CA LYS A 165 9.77 2.48 -16.03
C LYS A 165 9.31 1.43 -17.04
N LEU A 166 8.03 1.44 -17.40
CA LEU A 166 7.40 0.44 -18.25
C LEU A 166 7.08 1.07 -19.60
N SER A 167 7.65 0.51 -20.67
CA SER A 167 7.40 0.93 -22.06
C SER A 167 5.99 0.59 -22.59
N GLY A 168 5.09 0.13 -21.72
CA GLY A 168 3.73 -0.25 -22.08
C GLY A 168 2.70 0.87 -21.86
N GLY A 169 1.53 0.70 -22.48
CA GLY A 169 0.42 1.65 -22.39
C GLY A 169 -0.28 1.66 -21.02
N ALA A 170 -1.31 2.51 -20.91
CA ALA A 170 -2.12 2.60 -19.70
C ALA A 170 -2.89 1.29 -19.40
N TRP A 171 -3.35 1.14 -18.16
CA TRP A 171 -4.28 0.07 -17.78
C TRP A 171 -5.56 0.07 -18.66
N GLN A 172 -6.17 -1.10 -18.85
CA GLN A 172 -7.20 -1.35 -19.86
C GLN A 172 -8.60 -0.90 -19.42
N SER A 173 -9.08 -1.41 -18.29
CA SER A 173 -10.44 -1.23 -17.79
C SER A 173 -10.49 -1.04 -16.26
N VAL A 174 -11.61 -0.48 -15.79
CA VAL A 174 -12.01 -0.52 -14.37
C VAL A 174 -12.93 -1.73 -14.19
N GLU A 175 -12.52 -2.65 -13.32
CA GLU A 175 -13.27 -3.88 -13.02
C GLU A 175 -14.31 -3.66 -11.93
N LYS A 176 -13.98 -2.80 -10.96
CA LYS A 176 -14.85 -2.51 -9.82
C LYS A 176 -14.69 -1.06 -9.38
N SER A 177 -15.80 -0.36 -9.21
CA SER A 177 -15.81 0.97 -8.60
C SER A 177 -16.00 0.86 -7.07
N GLY A 178 -15.38 1.78 -6.34
CA GLY A 178 -15.54 1.96 -4.91
C GLY A 178 -15.94 3.40 -4.60
N LEU A 179 -15.15 4.09 -3.78
CA LEU A 179 -15.34 5.52 -3.52
C LEU A 179 -15.09 6.40 -4.75
N VAL A 180 -14.39 5.90 -5.76
CA VAL A 180 -14.11 6.56 -7.02
C VAL A 180 -14.88 5.84 -8.11
N SER A 181 -15.62 6.61 -8.92
CA SER A 181 -16.35 6.05 -10.06
C SER A 181 -15.41 5.65 -11.20
N MET A 182 -15.87 4.75 -12.06
CA MET A 182 -15.16 4.40 -13.30
C MET A 182 -14.81 5.64 -14.14
N ASN A 183 -15.70 6.64 -14.21
CA ASN A 183 -15.45 7.85 -14.98
C ASN A 183 -14.30 8.67 -14.38
N GLU A 184 -14.29 8.86 -13.06
CA GLU A 184 -13.21 9.55 -12.35
C GLU A 184 -11.87 8.83 -12.51
N ALA A 185 -11.84 7.50 -12.31
CA ALA A 185 -10.62 6.72 -12.50
C ALA A 185 -10.08 6.83 -13.94
N CYS A 186 -10.96 6.79 -14.95
CA CYS A 186 -10.58 7.02 -16.35
C CYS A 186 -10.05 8.43 -16.61
N MET A 187 -10.59 9.46 -15.94
CA MET A 187 -10.05 10.82 -16.02
C MET A 187 -8.64 10.89 -15.44
N TRP A 188 -8.38 10.26 -14.29
CA TRP A 188 -7.05 10.18 -13.68
C TRP A 188 -6.04 9.48 -14.59
N ARG A 189 -6.42 8.36 -15.21
CA ARG A 189 -5.58 7.67 -16.20
C ARG A 189 -5.24 8.57 -17.38
N ASN A 190 -6.25 9.23 -17.94
CA ASN A 190 -6.04 10.13 -19.06
C ASN A 190 -5.12 11.29 -18.67
N HIS A 191 -5.21 11.78 -17.43
CA HIS A 191 -4.29 12.80 -16.93
C HIS A 191 -2.82 12.35 -16.99
N VAL A 192 -2.53 11.10 -16.63
CA VAL A 192 -1.17 10.56 -16.65
C VAL A 192 -0.70 10.23 -18.07
N TRP A 193 -1.50 9.49 -18.85
CA TRP A 193 -1.04 8.94 -20.13
C TRP A 193 -1.36 9.80 -21.37
N ARG A 194 -2.33 10.73 -21.33
CA ARG A 194 -2.61 11.62 -22.49
C ARG A 194 -1.81 12.91 -22.46
N PHE A 195 -1.38 13.40 -21.29
CA PHE A 195 -0.64 14.67 -21.20
C PHE A 195 0.87 14.56 -21.51
N LEU A 196 1.38 13.36 -21.79
CA LEU A 196 2.79 13.12 -22.13
C LEU A 196 3.02 12.67 -23.59
N LEU A 197 1.99 12.75 -24.44
CA LEU A 197 2.07 12.49 -25.89
C LEU A 197 2.23 13.77 -26.74
N ASN A 198 2.52 14.92 -26.11
CA ASN A 198 2.86 16.17 -26.80
C ASN A 198 4.33 16.52 -26.59
#